data_AF-A0A645G7I2-F1
#
_entry.id   AF-A0A645G7I2-F1
#
_cell.length_a   1.000
_cell.length_b   1.000
_cell.length_c   1.000
_cell.angle_alpha   90.00
_cell.angle_beta   90.00
_cell.angle_gamma   90.00
#
_symmetry.space_group_name_H-M   'P 1'
#
loop_
_entity.id
_entity.type
_entity.pdbx_description
1 polymer ?
#
loop_
_entity_poly.entity_id
_entity_poly.type
_entity_poly.pdbx_seq_one_letter_code
_entity_poly.pdbx_strand_id
1 'polypeptide(L)'
;MGWNAAVNYEFDDKNEIGLVYRSRITHTMDADFTSTYSALNSKAHGKVVLPDSYAIGYNHKFDDKTRVELNGTYTRWSTYDKLLMTFDNGMVSNDAKNWQNGWRYAIGVERKLSDKYTLMAGFAYDGSVIPDEHADFMIPTGNRRTYSLGTQYHDTDQTVTLTLGHLDIGDKDISPKSGDQFSKVHTNGNYAKVVAIGYERKF
;
A
#
# COMPACT_ATOMS: atom_id res chain seq x y z
N MET A 1 10.15 -8.61 13.71
CA MET A 1 10.69 -7.28 14.08
C MET A 1 11.08 -6.52 12.82
N GLY A 2 10.96 -5.19 12.84
CA GLY A 2 11.38 -4.30 11.77
C GLY A 2 11.75 -2.92 12.35
N TRP A 3 12.35 -2.07 11.52
CA TRP A 3 12.75 -0.71 11.86
C TRP A 3 12.57 0.21 10.65
N ASN A 4 12.60 1.52 10.90
CA ASN A 4 12.67 2.53 9.85
C ASN A 4 13.67 3.61 10.25
N ALA A 5 14.28 4.25 9.25
CA ALA A 5 15.10 5.44 9.42
C ALA A 5 14.62 6.52 8.46
N ALA A 6 14.69 7.76 8.91
CA ALA A 6 14.28 8.91 8.13
C ALA A 6 15.31 10.04 8.29
N VAL A 7 15.53 10.78 7.20
CA VAL A 7 16.32 12.00 7.17
C VAL A 7 15.50 13.04 6.42
N ASN A 8 15.52 14.27 6.91
CA ASN A 8 14.90 15.41 6.28
C ASN A 8 15.92 16.53 6.12
N TYR A 9 15.84 17.26 5.02
CA TYR A 9 16.72 18.39 4.74
C TYR A 9 15.93 19.54 4.15
N GLU A 10 15.98 20.70 4.82
CA GLU A 10 15.43 21.96 4.35
C GLU A 10 16.53 22.72 3.62
N PHE A 11 16.36 22.96 2.32
CA PHE A 11 17.30 23.76 1.53
C PHE A 11 17.15 25.25 1.84
N ASP A 12 15.90 25.67 2.03
CA ASP A 12 15.47 27.01 2.41
C ASP A 12 14.02 26.94 2.95
N ASP A 13 13.42 28.09 3.28
CA ASP A 13 12.07 28.16 3.86
C ASP A 13 10.95 27.57 2.97
N LYS A 14 11.22 27.40 1.66
CA LYS A 14 10.27 26.94 0.64
C LYS A 14 10.53 25.51 0.18
N ASN A 15 11.75 25.01 0.27
CA ASN A 15 12.18 23.76 -0.36
C ASN A 15 12.71 22.76 0.66
N GLU A 16 12.11 21.58 0.68
CA GLU A 16 12.45 20.52 1.63
C GLU A 16 12.41 19.15 0.95
N ILE A 17 13.32 18.25 1.33
CA ILE A 17 13.36 16.88 0.87
C ILE A 17 13.47 15.89 2.04
N GLY A 18 12.64 14.86 1.99
CA GLY A 18 12.63 13.76 2.95
C GLY A 18 13.04 12.45 2.29
N LEU A 19 13.81 11.65 3.02
CA LEU A 19 14.14 10.27 2.67
C LEU A 19 13.74 9.35 3.82
N VAL A 20 13.07 8.26 3.49
CA VAL A 20 12.66 7.23 4.47
C VAL A 20 13.03 5.86 3.95
N TYR A 21 13.69 5.07 4.78
CA TYR A 21 13.85 3.63 4.60
C TYR A 21 12.98 2.89 5.61
N ARG A 22 12.23 1.89 5.14
CA ARG A 22 11.49 0.95 6.00
C ARG A 22 12.02 -0.45 5.76
N SER A 23 12.52 -1.10 6.80
CA SER A 23 13.12 -2.43 6.71
C SER A 23 12.09 -3.51 6.39
N ARG A 24 12.58 -4.62 5.83
CA ARG A 24 11.82 -5.84 5.62
C ARG A 24 11.39 -6.45 6.94
N ILE A 25 10.22 -7.08 6.94
CA ILE A 25 9.69 -7.79 8.11
C ILE A 25 9.46 -9.25 7.73
N THR A 26 9.93 -10.16 8.58
CA THR A 26 9.51 -11.57 8.51
C THR A 26 8.34 -11.76 9.48
N HIS A 27 7.23 -12.27 8.96
CA HIS A 27 6.05 -12.67 9.70
C HIS A 27 5.97 -14.20 9.71
N THR A 28 5.92 -14.80 10.90
CA THR A 28 5.66 -16.22 11.11
C THR A 28 4.28 -16.40 11.72
N MET A 29 3.54 -17.41 11.26
CA MET A 29 2.17 -17.68 11.66
C MET A 29 2.05 -19.15 12.05
N ASP A 30 1.35 -19.42 13.15
CA ASP A 30 0.94 -20.77 13.55
C ASP A 30 -0.58 -20.84 13.51
N ALA A 31 -1.13 -21.97 13.06
CA ALA A 31 -2.56 -22.15 12.91
C ALA A 31 -3.01 -23.59 13.19
N ASP A 32 -4.28 -23.73 13.56
CA ASP A 32 -5.00 -25.00 13.58
C ASP A 32 -5.61 -25.26 12.20
N PHE A 33 -5.17 -26.33 11.53
CA PHE A 33 -5.71 -26.76 10.25
C PHE A 33 -6.74 -27.87 10.47
N THR A 34 -7.99 -27.56 10.13
CA THR A 34 -9.10 -28.53 10.14
C THR A 34 -9.53 -28.81 8.71
N SER A 35 -9.47 -30.07 8.31
CA SER A 35 -9.83 -30.55 6.98
C SER A 35 -11.23 -31.17 6.98
N THR A 36 -11.90 -31.15 5.83
CA THR A 36 -13.12 -31.94 5.59
C THR A 36 -12.88 -33.44 5.85
N TYR A 37 -11.66 -33.91 5.58
CA TYR A 37 -11.22 -35.25 5.97
C TYR A 37 -10.48 -35.15 7.30
N SER A 38 -11.15 -35.45 8.40
CA SER A 38 -10.64 -35.24 9.77
C SER A 38 -9.28 -35.90 10.05
N ALA A 39 -8.95 -36.99 9.36
CA ALA A 39 -7.64 -37.64 9.44
C ALA A 39 -6.47 -36.74 8.98
N LEU A 40 -6.75 -35.64 8.27
CA LEU A 40 -5.77 -34.66 7.82
C LEU A 40 -5.68 -33.43 8.76
N ASN A 41 -6.44 -33.40 9.85
CA ASN A 41 -6.33 -32.31 10.82
C ASN A 41 -4.90 -32.24 11.38
N SER A 42 -4.37 -31.03 11.52
CA SER A 42 -2.97 -30.80 11.88
C SER A 42 -2.77 -29.39 12.41
N LYS A 43 -1.59 -29.12 12.99
CA LYS A 43 -1.09 -27.74 13.04
C LYS A 43 -0.49 -27.35 11.69
N ALA A 44 -0.52 -26.06 11.39
CA ALA A 44 0.06 -25.45 10.21
C ALA A 44 0.98 -24.29 10.61
N HIS A 45 2.05 -24.12 9.86
CA HIS A 45 3.08 -23.11 10.07
C HIS A 45 3.32 -22.36 8.76
N GLY A 46 3.20 -21.04 8.81
CA GLY A 46 3.40 -20.15 7.68
C GLY A 46 4.54 -19.18 7.93
N LYS A 47 5.26 -18.83 6.87
CA LYS A 47 6.26 -17.75 6.90
C LYS A 47 6.12 -16.88 5.67
N VAL A 48 5.99 -15.58 5.90
CA VAL A 48 5.92 -14.56 4.86
C VAL A 48 6.99 -13.52 5.10
N VAL A 49 7.68 -13.14 4.03
CA VAL A 49 8.68 -12.07 4.06
C VAL A 49 8.09 -10.85 3.36
N LEU A 50 7.77 -9.83 4.15
CA LEU A 50 7.24 -8.56 3.65
C LEU A 50 8.40 -7.66 3.18
N PRO A 51 8.24 -6.97 2.04
CA PRO A 51 9.33 -6.22 1.43
C PRO A 51 9.73 -5.00 2.26
N ASP A 52 10.96 -4.57 2.08
CA ASP A 52 11.40 -3.24 2.48
C ASP A 52 11.09 -2.20 1.40
N SER A 53 11.15 -0.93 1.78
CA SER A 53 10.87 0.18 0.88
C SER A 53 11.72 1.42 1.15
N TYR A 54 11.89 2.20 0.09
CA TYR A 54 12.56 3.50 0.08
C TYR A 54 11.54 4.52 -0.39
N ALA A 55 11.38 5.61 0.34
CA ALA A 55 10.54 6.73 -0.05
C ALA A 55 11.37 8.01 -0.13
N ILE A 56 11.15 8.78 -1.18
CA ILE A 56 11.67 10.13 -1.38
C ILE A 56 10.48 11.07 -1.53
N GLY A 57 10.49 12.16 -0.76
CA GLY A 57 9.47 13.20 -0.82
C GLY A 57 10.13 14.55 -1.05
N TYR A 58 9.58 15.36 -1.93
CA TYR A 58 9.99 16.74 -2.14
C TYR A 58 8.79 17.65 -1.93
N ASN A 59 9.00 18.71 -1.17
CA ASN A 59 7.98 19.67 -0.80
C ASN A 59 8.40 21.07 -1.23
N HIS A 60 7.50 21.78 -1.91
CA HIS A 60 7.69 23.16 -2.35
C HIS A 60 6.54 24.07 -1.90
N LYS A 61 6.87 25.13 -1.16
CA LYS A 61 5.94 26.22 -0.82
C LYS A 61 6.03 27.31 -1.88
N PHE A 62 4.98 27.48 -2.66
CA PHE A 62 4.91 28.55 -3.66
C PHE A 62 4.70 29.91 -2.99
N ASP A 63 3.83 29.94 -1.98
CA ASP A 63 3.51 31.08 -1.13
C ASP A 63 3.05 30.58 0.27
N ASP A 64 2.64 31.49 1.17
CA ASP A 64 2.22 31.13 2.54
C ASP A 64 0.92 30.29 2.60
N LYS A 65 0.23 30.18 1.46
CA LYS A 65 -1.07 29.53 1.31
C LYS A 65 -1.01 28.28 0.43
N THR A 66 -0.07 28.13 -0.50
CA THR A 66 0.03 26.99 -1.41
C THR A 66 1.31 26.20 -1.19
N ARG A 67 1.13 24.89 -1.03
CA ARG A 67 2.19 23.91 -0.97
C ARG A 67 1.92 22.76 -1.93
N VAL A 68 2.96 22.26 -2.56
CA VAL A 68 2.90 21.05 -3.41
C VAL A 68 3.93 20.04 -2.93
N GLU A 69 3.52 18.79 -2.87
CA GLU A 69 4.38 17.66 -2.53
C GLU A 69 4.45 16.67 -3.70
N LEU A 70 5.65 16.17 -3.97
CA LEU A 70 5.93 15.06 -4.87
C LEU A 70 6.52 13.91 -4.05
N ASN A 71 6.03 12.69 -4.26
CA ASN A 71 6.53 11.50 -3.56
C ASN A 71 6.80 10.36 -4.55
N GLY A 72 7.92 9.67 -4.34
CA GLY A 72 8.25 8.40 -4.99
C GLY A 72 8.55 7.35 -3.93
N THR A 73 7.86 6.21 -3.97
CA THR A 73 8.14 5.07 -3.09
C THR A 73 8.47 3.83 -3.92
N TYR A 74 9.68 3.29 -3.73
CA TYR A 74 10.12 2.02 -4.28
C TYR A 74 9.96 0.91 -3.25
N THR A 75 9.27 -0.16 -3.63
CA THR A 75 9.08 -1.32 -2.76
C THR A 75 9.66 -2.58 -3.40
N ARG A 76 10.49 -3.30 -2.64
CA ARG A 76 11.19 -4.51 -3.12
C ARG A 76 10.33 -5.77 -3.01
N TRP A 77 9.17 -5.75 -3.67
CA TRP A 77 8.19 -6.85 -3.69
C TRP A 77 8.74 -8.18 -4.18
N SER A 78 9.87 -8.21 -4.89
CA SER A 78 10.59 -9.45 -5.23
C SER A 78 11.07 -10.23 -4.01
N THR A 79 11.03 -9.63 -2.82
CA THR A 79 11.31 -10.33 -1.57
C THR A 79 10.15 -11.20 -1.11
N TYR A 80 8.93 -10.97 -1.63
CA TYR A 80 7.78 -11.84 -1.47
C TYR A 80 7.74 -12.83 -2.65
N ASP A 81 8.62 -13.82 -2.59
CA ASP A 81 8.83 -14.83 -3.64
C ASP A 81 7.81 -15.97 -3.57
N LYS A 82 7.34 -16.32 -2.37
CA LYS A 82 6.34 -17.38 -2.15
C LYS A 82 5.57 -17.23 -0.84
N LEU A 83 4.41 -17.88 -0.82
CA LEU A 83 3.67 -18.20 0.40
C LEU A 83 3.86 -19.70 0.68
N LEU A 84 4.72 -20.02 1.65
CA LEU A 84 5.03 -21.39 2.05
C LEU A 84 4.33 -21.72 3.37
N MET A 85 3.58 -22.83 3.37
CA MET A 85 2.97 -23.41 4.56
C MET A 85 3.40 -24.87 4.72
N THR A 86 3.75 -25.25 5.95
CA THR A 86 4.11 -26.62 6.34
C THR A 86 3.16 -27.10 7.43
N PHE A 87 2.87 -28.39 7.47
CA PHE A 87 1.92 -28.98 8.42
C PHE A 87 2.61 -30.11 9.20
N ASP A 88 2.24 -30.29 10.48
CA ASP A 88 2.80 -31.36 11.34
C ASP A 88 2.57 -32.77 10.78
N ASN A 89 1.51 -32.96 9.99
CA ASN A 89 1.22 -34.20 9.28
C ASN A 89 2.06 -34.43 8.01
N GLY A 90 3.04 -33.56 7.72
CA GLY A 90 3.96 -33.68 6.59
C GLY A 90 3.48 -33.06 5.27
N MET A 91 2.26 -32.51 5.22
CA MET A 91 1.78 -31.77 4.05
C MET A 91 2.58 -30.47 3.86
N VAL A 92 2.68 -30.02 2.61
CA VAL A 92 3.28 -28.74 2.24
C VAL A 92 2.41 -28.05 1.19
N SER A 93 2.15 -26.77 1.40
CA SER A 93 1.55 -25.90 0.39
C SER A 93 2.54 -24.80 0.04
N ASN A 94 2.84 -24.67 -1.26
CA ASN A 94 3.82 -23.72 -1.76
C ASN A 94 3.22 -22.96 -2.94
N ASP A 95 2.83 -21.71 -2.70
CA ASP A 95 2.34 -20.82 -3.74
C ASP A 95 3.43 -19.83 -4.14
N ALA A 96 4.05 -20.07 -5.29
CA ALA A 96 5.05 -19.16 -5.85
C ALA A 96 4.37 -17.85 -6.26
N LYS A 97 4.89 -16.74 -5.71
CA LYS A 97 4.40 -15.38 -5.99
C LYS A 97 5.30 -14.66 -6.98
N ASN A 98 6.62 -14.72 -6.82
CA ASN A 98 7.60 -14.05 -7.71
C ASN A 98 7.19 -12.61 -8.11
N TRP A 99 6.68 -11.83 -7.15
CA TRP A 99 6.27 -10.46 -7.45
C TRP A 99 7.48 -9.61 -7.87
N GLN A 100 7.23 -8.58 -8.66
CA GLN A 100 8.26 -7.70 -9.19
C GLN A 100 8.39 -6.46 -8.32
N ASN A 101 9.57 -5.84 -8.27
CA ASN A 101 9.71 -4.58 -7.55
C ASN A 101 8.88 -3.48 -8.23
N GLY A 102 8.31 -2.57 -7.44
CA GLY A 102 7.37 -1.58 -7.95
C GLY A 102 7.60 -0.19 -7.40
N TRP A 103 7.14 0.79 -8.18
CA TRP A 103 7.11 2.19 -7.79
C TRP A 103 5.68 2.66 -7.59
N ARG A 104 5.51 3.49 -6.55
CA ARG A 104 4.38 4.39 -6.35
C ARG A 104 4.86 5.82 -6.56
N TYR A 105 4.13 6.60 -7.34
CA TYR A 105 4.35 8.03 -7.50
C TYR A 105 3.12 8.78 -7.01
N ALA A 106 3.30 9.87 -6.29
CA ALA A 106 2.20 10.71 -5.83
C ALA A 106 2.52 12.20 -5.96
N ILE A 107 1.48 12.98 -6.19
CA ILE A 107 1.49 14.43 -6.14
C ILE A 107 0.32 14.91 -5.29
N GLY A 108 0.58 15.88 -4.42
CA GLY A 108 -0.42 16.53 -3.58
C GLY A 108 -0.30 18.03 -3.66
N VAL A 109 -1.42 18.73 -3.54
CA VAL A 109 -1.49 20.18 -3.36
C VAL A 109 -2.34 20.50 -2.16
N GLU A 110 -1.87 21.45 -1.37
CA GLU A 110 -2.57 22.03 -0.24
C GLU A 110 -2.71 23.54 -0.48
N ARG A 111 -3.92 24.07 -0.32
CA ARG A 111 -4.23 25.50 -0.44
C ARG A 111 -5.02 25.99 0.76
N LYS A 112 -4.46 26.91 1.53
CA LYS A 112 -5.17 27.69 2.55
C LYS A 112 -6.09 28.70 1.86
N LEU A 113 -7.39 28.59 2.11
CA LEU A 113 -8.39 29.56 1.65
C LEU A 113 -8.52 30.72 2.65
N SER A 114 -8.39 30.42 3.94
CA SER A 114 -8.35 31.38 5.04
C SER A 114 -7.62 30.75 6.24
N ASP A 115 -7.53 31.47 7.35
CA ASP A 115 -6.97 30.94 8.60
C ASP A 115 -7.79 29.76 9.17
N LYS A 116 -9.03 29.59 8.71
CA LYS A 116 -9.95 28.53 9.17
C LYS A 116 -10.07 27.35 8.21
N TYR A 117 -9.72 27.51 6.93
CA TYR A 117 -10.02 26.49 5.92
C TYR A 117 -8.83 26.23 5.01
N THR A 118 -8.50 24.95 4.88
CA THR A 118 -7.49 24.44 3.95
C THR A 118 -8.11 23.40 3.05
N LEU A 119 -7.87 23.49 1.74
CA LEU A 119 -8.25 22.46 0.78
C LEU A 119 -7.03 21.63 0.36
N MET A 120 -7.25 20.35 0.16
CA MET A 120 -6.24 19.39 -0.28
C MET A 120 -6.75 18.63 -1.50
N ALA A 121 -5.87 18.39 -2.47
CA ALA A 121 -6.13 17.49 -3.58
C ALA A 121 -4.89 16.64 -3.83
N GLY A 122 -5.08 15.40 -4.28
CA GLY A 122 -3.97 14.49 -4.51
C GLY A 122 -4.26 13.44 -5.57
N PHE A 123 -3.18 12.98 -6.18
CA PHE A 123 -3.18 11.88 -7.12
C PHE A 123 -2.00 10.96 -6.81
N ALA A 124 -2.21 9.64 -6.91
CA ALA A 124 -1.14 8.66 -6.85
C ALA A 124 -1.33 7.57 -7.91
N TYR A 125 -0.22 7.09 -8.46
CA TYR A 125 -0.16 5.94 -9.35
C TYR A 125 0.74 4.86 -8.75
N ASP A 126 0.21 3.65 -8.64
CA ASP A 126 0.94 2.45 -8.23
C ASP A 126 1.02 1.48 -9.42
N GLY A 127 2.24 1.17 -9.87
CA GLY A 127 2.45 0.12 -10.87
C GLY A 127 2.14 -1.26 -10.28
N SER A 128 1.51 -2.14 -11.07
CA SER A 128 1.28 -3.52 -10.66
C SER A 128 2.62 -4.24 -10.54
N VAL A 129 2.73 -5.02 -9.48
CA VAL A 129 3.90 -5.84 -9.13
C VAL A 129 3.63 -7.33 -9.26
N ILE A 130 2.39 -7.70 -9.61
CA ILE A 130 1.94 -9.08 -9.64
C ILE A 130 2.04 -9.54 -11.10
N PRO A 131 2.84 -10.57 -11.44
CA PRO A 131 2.79 -11.21 -12.76
C PRO A 131 1.47 -11.94 -12.97
N ASP A 132 0.95 -12.02 -14.20
CA ASP A 132 -0.34 -12.68 -14.49
C ASP A 132 -0.32 -14.20 -14.16
N GLU A 133 0.84 -14.84 -14.33
CA GLU A 133 1.08 -16.25 -13.99
C GLU A 133 1.13 -16.53 -12.48
N HIS A 134 1.33 -15.48 -11.67
CA HIS A 134 1.40 -15.55 -10.22
C HIS A 134 0.28 -14.74 -9.53
N ALA A 135 -0.69 -14.27 -10.31
CA ALA A 135 -1.89 -13.66 -9.80
C ALA A 135 -2.82 -14.73 -9.22
N ASP A 136 -3.67 -14.31 -8.29
CA ASP A 136 -4.67 -15.17 -7.67
C ASP A 136 -5.92 -14.36 -7.33
N PHE A 137 -6.96 -15.07 -6.89
CA PHE A 137 -8.23 -14.47 -6.50
C PHE A 137 -8.20 -13.78 -5.14
N MET A 138 -7.12 -13.95 -4.34
CA MET A 138 -6.99 -13.26 -3.06
C MET A 138 -6.55 -11.81 -3.26
N ILE A 139 -5.69 -11.53 -4.25
CA ILE A 139 -5.20 -10.19 -4.57
C ILE A 139 -5.22 -9.94 -6.09
N PRO A 140 -6.41 -9.86 -6.72
CA PRO A 140 -6.54 -9.77 -8.17
C PRO A 140 -6.44 -8.33 -8.68
N THR A 141 -5.34 -7.65 -8.38
CA THR A 141 -5.20 -6.20 -8.65
C THR A 141 -4.17 -5.90 -9.72
N GLY A 142 -4.53 -5.02 -10.67
CA GLY A 142 -3.61 -4.40 -11.61
C GLY A 142 -3.01 -3.09 -11.09
N ASN A 143 -2.64 -2.22 -12.04
CA ASN A 143 -2.16 -0.87 -11.75
C ASN A 143 -3.22 -0.07 -11.02
N ARG A 144 -2.84 0.78 -10.06
CA ARG A 144 -3.81 1.52 -9.25
C ARG A 144 -3.65 3.01 -9.43
N ARG A 145 -4.76 3.73 -9.41
CA ARG A 145 -4.81 5.19 -9.45
C ARG A 145 -5.66 5.66 -8.27
N THR A 146 -5.06 6.42 -7.38
CA THR A 146 -5.75 7.02 -6.24
C THR A 146 -6.01 8.49 -6.53
N TYR A 147 -7.25 8.93 -6.37
CA TYR A 147 -7.65 10.33 -6.42
C TYR A 147 -8.16 10.72 -5.05
N SER A 148 -7.76 11.87 -4.53
CA SER A 148 -8.20 12.34 -3.21
C SER A 148 -8.54 13.81 -3.21
N LEU A 149 -9.59 14.16 -2.47
CA LEU A 149 -9.97 15.53 -2.13
C LEU A 149 -10.17 15.60 -0.63
N GLY A 150 -9.64 16.64 0.00
CA GLY A 150 -9.72 16.84 1.43
C GLY A 150 -9.95 18.30 1.81
N THR A 151 -10.44 18.49 3.02
CA THR A 151 -10.60 19.79 3.64
C THR A 151 -10.19 19.71 5.10
N GLN A 152 -9.64 20.80 5.61
CA GLN A 152 -9.37 20.98 7.02
C GLN A 152 -10.08 22.23 7.52
N TYR A 153 -10.70 22.09 8.69
CA TYR A 153 -11.21 23.21 9.47
C TYR A 153 -10.28 23.43 10.67
N HIS A 154 -9.79 24.65 10.82
CA HIS A 154 -8.92 25.06 11.91
C HIS A 154 -9.69 26.00 12.85
N ASP A 155 -9.62 25.68 14.13
CA ASP A 155 -9.98 26.53 15.26
C ASP A 155 -8.74 26.73 16.15
N THR A 156 -8.85 27.59 17.16
CA THR A 156 -7.72 28.06 17.99
C THR A 156 -6.79 26.94 18.45
N ASP A 157 -7.36 25.87 19.01
CA ASP A 157 -6.58 24.73 19.55
C ASP A 157 -6.84 23.43 18.80
N GLN A 158 -7.61 23.46 17.71
CA GLN A 158 -8.18 22.24 17.14
C GLN A 158 -8.19 22.25 15.62
N THR A 159 -7.94 21.10 15.01
CA THR A 159 -8.09 20.92 13.57
C THR A 159 -8.92 19.68 13.29
N VAL A 160 -9.95 19.82 12.46
CA VAL A 160 -10.75 18.71 11.94
C VAL A 160 -10.41 18.52 10.47
N THR A 161 -10.10 17.31 10.07
CA THR A 161 -9.81 16.96 8.66
C THR A 161 -10.87 15.99 8.15
N LEU A 162 -11.34 16.21 6.93
CA LEU A 162 -12.15 15.26 6.16
C LEU A 162 -11.47 15.00 4.82
N THR A 163 -11.31 13.74 4.44
CA THR A 163 -10.77 13.34 3.13
C THR A 163 -11.66 12.29 2.47
N LEU A 164 -11.92 12.50 1.19
CA LEU A 164 -12.58 11.54 0.29
C LEU A 164 -11.54 11.02 -0.70
N GLY A 165 -11.50 9.71 -0.87
CA GLY A 165 -10.61 9.02 -1.79
C GLY A 165 -11.38 8.09 -2.72
N HIS A 166 -10.96 8.05 -3.98
CA HIS A 166 -11.36 7.05 -4.96
C HIS A 166 -10.12 6.33 -5.48
N LEU A 167 -10.09 5.01 -5.29
CA LEU A 167 -9.04 4.14 -5.77
C LEU A 167 -9.60 3.35 -6.95
N ASP A 168 -9.16 3.71 -8.15
CA ASP A 168 -9.36 2.93 -9.37
C ASP A 168 -8.32 1.80 -9.37
N ILE A 169 -8.80 0.56 -9.33
CA ILE A 169 -7.97 -0.65 -9.27
C ILE A 169 -8.04 -1.28 -10.65
N GLY A 170 -6.94 -1.20 -11.37
CA GLY A 170 -6.85 -1.70 -12.73
C GLY A 170 -7.11 -3.19 -12.80
N ASP A 171 -7.56 -3.59 -13.98
CA ASP A 171 -7.86 -4.95 -14.36
C ASP A 171 -6.65 -5.87 -14.21
N LYS A 172 -6.92 -7.15 -14.00
CA LYS A 172 -5.90 -8.16 -13.80
C LYS A 172 -6.24 -9.43 -14.56
N ASP A 173 -5.29 -9.90 -15.35
CA ASP A 173 -5.33 -11.23 -15.93
C ASP A 173 -4.76 -12.25 -14.94
N ILE A 174 -5.43 -13.39 -14.84
CA ILE A 174 -5.01 -14.53 -14.03
C ILE A 174 -4.88 -15.74 -14.93
N SER A 175 -3.68 -16.31 -14.98
CA SER A 175 -3.41 -17.55 -15.71
C SER A 175 -3.76 -18.76 -14.83
N PRO A 176 -4.20 -19.88 -15.43
CA PRO A 176 -4.57 -21.07 -14.67
C PRO A 176 -3.35 -21.75 -14.06
N LYS A 177 -3.51 -22.23 -12.83
CA LYS A 177 -2.56 -23.11 -12.14
C LYS A 177 -2.97 -24.58 -12.35
N SER A 178 -2.05 -25.49 -12.06
CA SER A 178 -2.32 -26.93 -12.19
C SER A 178 -3.51 -27.34 -11.31
N GLY A 179 -4.53 -27.94 -11.93
CA GLY A 179 -5.77 -28.36 -11.26
C GLY A 179 -6.91 -27.35 -11.34
N ASP A 180 -6.66 -26.14 -11.84
CA ASP A 180 -7.72 -25.16 -12.06
C ASP A 180 -8.66 -25.58 -13.20
N GLN A 181 -9.94 -25.26 -13.04
CA GLN A 181 -10.99 -25.53 -14.02
C GLN A 181 -11.34 -24.32 -14.88
N PHE A 182 -10.37 -23.43 -15.14
CA PHE A 182 -10.51 -22.28 -16.02
C PHE A 182 -9.29 -22.16 -16.94
N SER A 183 -9.41 -21.42 -18.04
CA SER A 183 -8.31 -21.19 -19.00
C SER A 183 -7.72 -19.79 -18.92
N LYS A 184 -8.51 -18.81 -18.51
CA LYS A 184 -8.10 -17.42 -18.23
C LYS A 184 -9.18 -16.76 -17.39
N VAL A 185 -8.77 -15.88 -16.47
CA VAL A 185 -9.67 -14.90 -15.86
C VAL A 185 -9.17 -13.49 -16.15
N HIS A 186 -10.12 -12.58 -16.34
CA HIS A 186 -9.88 -11.15 -16.47
C HIS A 186 -10.79 -10.41 -15.49
N THR A 187 -10.21 -9.70 -14.53
CA THR A 187 -11.00 -8.86 -13.62
C THR A 187 -11.33 -7.53 -14.28
N ASN A 188 -12.48 -6.96 -13.95
CA ASN A 188 -12.91 -5.67 -14.47
C ASN A 188 -13.71 -4.89 -13.42
N GLY A 189 -13.72 -3.56 -13.56
CA GLY A 189 -14.55 -2.69 -12.73
C GLY A 189 -14.18 -2.65 -11.25
N ASN A 190 -12.91 -2.91 -10.91
CA ASN A 190 -12.45 -2.94 -9.53
C ASN A 190 -12.22 -1.51 -9.02
N TYR A 191 -12.81 -1.17 -7.87
CA TYR A 191 -12.54 0.11 -7.22
C TYR A 191 -12.71 0.03 -5.70
N ALA A 192 -12.13 1.00 -5.01
CA ALA A 192 -12.41 1.24 -3.60
C ALA A 192 -12.70 2.74 -3.35
N LYS A 193 -13.45 3.02 -2.29
CA LYS A 193 -13.71 4.38 -1.82
C LYS A 193 -13.22 4.49 -0.39
N VAL A 194 -12.57 5.60 -0.06
CA VAL A 194 -12.02 5.87 1.26
C VAL A 194 -12.65 7.15 1.79
N VAL A 195 -13.07 7.12 3.05
CA VAL A 195 -13.46 8.32 3.80
C VAL A 195 -12.59 8.33 5.05
N ALA A 196 -11.89 9.43 5.29
CA ALA A 196 -11.05 9.60 6.47
C ALA A 196 -11.46 10.87 7.22
N ILE A 197 -11.57 10.75 8.54
CA ILE A 197 -11.83 11.86 9.46
C ILE A 197 -10.67 11.93 10.44
N GLY A 198 -10.07 13.10 10.59
CA GLY A 198 -8.98 13.37 11.52
C GLY A 198 -9.37 14.46 12.52
N TYR A 199 -8.90 14.33 13.75
CA TYR A 199 -9.02 15.35 14.79
C TYR A 199 -7.66 15.54 15.46
N GLU A 200 -7.17 16.77 15.49
CA GLU A 200 -5.95 17.18 16.18
C GLU A 200 -6.30 18.25 17.21
N ARG A 201 -5.72 18.16 18.41
CA ARG A 201 -5.84 19.17 19.47
C ARG A 201 -4.46 19.52 20.01
N LYS A 202 -4.18 20.82 20.12
CA LYS A 202 -3.00 21.37 20.81
C LYS A 202 -3.33 21.57 22.29
N PHE A 203 -2.40 21.18 23.16
CA PHE A 203 -2.48 21.31 24.61
C PHE A 203 -1.45 22.31 25.12
#